data_AF-A0A3P6F5Y6-F1
#
_entry.id   AF-A0A3P6F5Y6-F1
#
_cell.length_a   1.000
_cell.length_b   1.000
_cell.length_c   1.000
_cell.angle_alpha   90.00
_cell.angle_beta   90.00
_cell.angle_gamma   90.00
#
_symmetry.space_group_name_H-M   'P 1'
#
loop_
_entity.id
_entity.type
_entity.pdbx_description
1 polymer ?
#
loop_
_entity_poly.entity_id
_entity_poly.type
_entity_poly.pdbx_seq_one_letter_code
_entity_poly.pdbx_strand_id
1 'polypeptide(L)'
;MRRLPVGFQLTLGVAHYCPWLLYWWMAQKWFPNSRNPKDTMTKRDLELAEMHTKHSYIMETALRQGEHVRTQLTRDIIVGYGNWEFDPTELSNPFSDSNKGSVHIWCGLEDRQISRYVLLYIQTNFKLPWVKFHEVPDGGHYIIHETLRSHYQSRLY
;
A
#
# COMPACT_ATOMS: atom_id res chain seq x y z
N MET A 1 10.81 9.82 10.60
CA MET A 1 10.15 9.47 9.33
C MET A 1 10.59 10.49 8.27
N ARG A 2 11.12 10.06 7.13
CA ARG A 2 11.54 11.00 6.05
C ARG A 2 10.27 11.58 5.42
N ARG A 3 10.19 12.92 5.27
CA ARG A 3 9.04 13.54 4.60
C ARG A 3 9.00 13.12 3.14
N LEU A 4 7.79 12.89 2.62
CA LEU A 4 7.59 12.64 1.19
C LEU A 4 8.12 13.85 0.38
N PRO A 5 8.61 13.66 -0.85
CA PRO A 5 8.96 14.78 -1.71
C PRO A 5 7.76 15.73 -1.89
N VAL A 6 8.02 17.03 -2.07
CA VAL A 6 6.99 18.07 -2.11
C VAL A 6 5.92 17.78 -3.17
N GLY A 7 6.32 17.30 -4.35
CA GLY A 7 5.37 16.93 -5.40
C GLY A 7 4.35 15.87 -4.95
N PHE A 8 4.80 14.86 -4.19
CA PHE A 8 3.89 13.85 -3.63
C PHE A 8 2.95 14.45 -2.60
N GLN A 9 3.44 15.31 -1.70
CA GLN A 9 2.59 15.97 -0.71
C GLN A 9 1.47 16.79 -1.37
N LEU A 10 1.81 17.52 -2.43
CA LEU A 10 0.83 18.29 -3.20
C LEU A 10 -0.20 17.39 -3.89
N THR A 11 0.23 16.30 -4.54
CA THR A 11 -0.69 15.34 -5.16
C THR A 11 -1.66 14.73 -4.15
N LEU A 12 -1.18 14.33 -2.97
CA LEU A 12 -2.04 13.80 -1.91
C LEU A 12 -3.00 14.87 -1.37
N GLY A 13 -2.54 16.11 -1.25
CA GLY A 13 -3.41 17.24 -0.90
C GLY A 13 -4.51 17.49 -1.94
N VAL A 14 -4.19 17.46 -3.23
CA VAL A 14 -5.19 17.58 -4.31
C VAL A 14 -6.19 16.43 -4.24
N ALA A 15 -5.74 15.20 -4.01
CA ALA A 15 -6.63 14.06 -3.84
C ALA A 15 -7.60 14.23 -2.67
N HIS A 16 -7.13 14.81 -1.57
CA HIS A 16 -7.92 15.01 -0.37
C HIS A 16 -8.95 16.16 -0.52
N TYR A 17 -8.51 17.34 -0.96
CA TYR A 17 -9.34 18.55 -0.98
C TYR A 17 -10.09 18.76 -2.29
N CYS A 18 -9.52 18.34 -3.42
CA CYS A 18 -10.04 18.58 -4.76
C CYS A 18 -9.97 17.32 -5.65
N PRO A 19 -10.57 16.17 -5.25
CA PRO A 19 -10.42 14.90 -5.97
C PRO A 19 -10.85 14.95 -7.44
N TRP A 20 -11.82 15.82 -7.79
CA TRP A 20 -12.26 16.02 -9.18
C TRP A 20 -11.16 16.60 -10.08
N LEU A 21 -10.18 17.32 -9.51
CA LEU A 21 -9.05 17.89 -10.23
C LEU A 21 -7.88 16.90 -10.37
N LEU A 22 -7.88 15.80 -9.61
CA LEU A 22 -6.76 14.88 -9.54
C LEU A 22 -6.44 14.25 -10.91
N TYR A 23 -7.46 13.95 -11.71
CA TYR A 23 -7.26 13.41 -13.05
C TYR A 23 -6.46 14.36 -13.95
N TRP A 24 -6.82 15.65 -13.96
CA TRP A 24 -6.07 16.67 -14.69
C TRP A 24 -4.68 16.91 -14.09
N TRP A 25 -4.58 16.88 -12.76
CA TRP A 25 -3.32 17.03 -12.04
C TRP A 25 -2.31 15.93 -12.41
N MET A 26 -2.76 14.68 -12.48
CA MET A 26 -1.95 13.51 -12.85
C MET A 26 -1.56 13.49 -14.34
N ALA A 27 -2.17 14.34 -15.18
CA ALA A 27 -1.77 14.50 -16.58
C ALA A 27 -0.56 15.45 -16.75
N GLN A 28 -0.16 16.17 -15.70
CA GLN A 28 0.96 17.12 -15.77
C GLN A 28 2.31 16.40 -15.75
N LYS A 29 3.22 16.80 -16.65
CA LYS A 29 4.56 16.19 -16.80
C LYS A 29 5.60 16.73 -15.80
N TRP A 30 5.23 17.69 -14.96
CA TRP A 30 6.18 18.47 -14.15
C TRP A 30 6.45 17.85 -12.76
N PHE A 31 5.70 16.82 -12.37
CA PHE A 31 5.94 16.10 -11.13
C PHE A 31 6.99 15.00 -11.35
N PRO A 32 8.03 14.92 -10.50
CA PRO A 32 8.98 13.83 -10.58
C PRO A 32 8.28 12.52 -10.21
N ASN A 33 7.99 11.69 -11.23
CA ASN A 33 7.32 10.40 -11.07
C ASN A 33 8.22 9.29 -10.50
N SER A 34 9.54 9.50 -10.48
CA SER A 34 10.49 8.49 -10.03
C SER A 34 10.97 8.78 -8.61
N ARG A 35 10.47 8.00 -7.66
CA ARG A 35 11.31 7.66 -6.50
C ARG A 35 12.32 6.64 -6.98
N ASN A 36 13.61 6.87 -6.74
CA ASN A 36 14.61 5.83 -6.99
C ASN A 36 14.21 4.62 -6.13
N PRO A 37 13.94 3.43 -6.72
CA PRO A 37 13.52 2.27 -5.95
C PRO A 37 14.48 1.95 -4.80
N LYS A 38 15.78 2.21 -4.98
CA LYS A 38 16.81 2.01 -3.94
C LYS A 38 16.61 2.87 -2.69
N ASP A 39 15.92 4.01 -2.81
CA ASP A 39 15.64 4.90 -1.68
C ASP A 39 14.40 4.48 -0.88
N THR A 40 13.52 3.66 -1.49
CA THR A 40 12.20 3.32 -0.93
C THR A 40 11.95 1.83 -0.77
N MET A 41 12.83 0.98 -1.30
CA MET A 41 12.73 -0.47 -1.25
C MET A 41 13.94 -1.05 -0.51
N THR A 42 13.73 -2.17 0.17
CA THR A 42 14.84 -2.94 0.75
C THR A 42 15.63 -3.65 -0.35
N LYS A 43 16.82 -4.18 -0.01
CA LYS A 43 17.57 -5.02 -0.95
C LYS A 43 16.74 -6.23 -1.39
N ARG A 44 15.99 -6.83 -0.45
CA ARG A 44 15.14 -7.99 -0.73
C ARG A 44 13.99 -7.65 -1.65
N ASP A 45 13.36 -6.50 -1.45
CA ASP A 45 12.30 -6.00 -2.35
C ASP A 45 12.81 -5.82 -3.78
N LEU A 46 14.04 -5.34 -3.96
CA LEU A 46 14.64 -5.20 -5.29
C LEU A 46 14.91 -6.57 -5.94
N GLU A 47 15.42 -7.54 -5.17
CA GLU A 47 15.61 -8.92 -5.66
C GLU A 47 14.27 -9.57 -6.05
N LEU A 48 13.24 -9.42 -5.22
CA LEU A 48 11.89 -9.89 -5.50
C LEU A 48 11.31 -9.19 -6.73
N ALA A 49 11.49 -7.87 -6.83
CA ALA A 49 11.08 -7.10 -8.00
C ALA A 49 11.72 -7.68 -9.26
N GLU A 50 13.03 -7.92 -9.27
CA GLU A 50 13.75 -8.51 -10.41
C GLU A 50 13.27 -9.93 -10.74
N MET A 51 12.93 -10.75 -9.74
CA MET A 51 12.39 -12.10 -9.96
C MET A 51 11.01 -12.06 -10.62
N HIS A 52 10.13 -11.16 -10.17
CA HIS A 52 8.74 -11.07 -10.64
C HIS A 52 8.56 -10.16 -11.87
N THR A 53 9.47 -9.21 -12.12
CA THR A 53 9.48 -8.34 -13.33
C THR A 53 10.03 -9.03 -14.57
N LYS A 54 10.68 -10.20 -14.44
CA LYS A 54 11.13 -11.01 -15.59
C LYS A 54 9.99 -11.52 -16.49
N HIS A 55 8.73 -11.25 -16.16
CA HIS A 55 7.62 -11.37 -17.10
C HIS A 55 7.54 -10.10 -17.97
N SER A 56 8.29 -10.11 -19.08
CA SER A 56 8.33 -9.04 -20.10
C SER A 56 6.94 -8.56 -20.57
N TYR A 57 5.92 -9.43 -20.47
CA TYR A 57 4.53 -9.12 -20.78
C TYR A 57 3.94 -7.97 -19.94
N ILE A 58 4.34 -7.81 -18.67
CA ILE A 58 3.76 -6.80 -17.76
C ILE A 58 4.19 -5.38 -18.18
N MET A 59 5.46 -5.20 -18.56
CA MET A 59 5.99 -3.90 -18.93
C MET A 59 5.44 -3.41 -20.28
N GLU A 60 5.33 -4.32 -21.26
CA GLU A 60 4.73 -4.00 -22.57
C GLU A 60 3.24 -3.67 -22.45
N THR A 61 2.51 -4.41 -21.61
CA THR A 61 1.08 -4.18 -21.36
C THR A 61 0.86 -2.86 -20.61
N ALA A 62 1.68 -2.55 -19.60
CA ALA A 62 1.62 -1.28 -18.87
C ALA A 62 1.89 -0.05 -19.76
N LEU A 63 2.80 -0.16 -20.73
CA LEU A 63 3.09 0.91 -21.70
C LEU A 63 1.93 1.15 -22.67
N ARG A 64 1.22 0.09 -23.09
CA ARG A 64 0.04 0.19 -23.98
C ARG A 64 -1.20 0.74 -23.27
N GLN A 65 -1.26 0.63 -21.95
CA GLN A 65 -2.42 1.01 -21.13
C GLN A 65 -2.38 2.46 -20.64
N GLY A 66 -1.51 3.34 -21.16
CA GLY A 66 -1.20 4.67 -20.60
C GLY A 66 -2.36 5.44 -19.93
N GLU A 67 -3.48 5.60 -20.62
CA GLU A 67 -4.68 6.28 -20.09
C GLU A 67 -5.44 5.48 -19.02
N HIS A 68 -5.52 4.16 -19.21
CA HIS A 68 -6.15 3.22 -18.28
C HIS A 68 -5.38 3.15 -16.96
N VAL A 69 -4.04 3.02 -17.02
CA VAL A 69 -3.17 3.01 -15.83
C VAL A 69 -3.27 4.33 -15.08
N ARG A 70 -3.31 5.47 -15.78
CA ARG A 70 -3.49 6.78 -15.14
C ARG A 70 -4.84 6.91 -14.45
N THR A 71 -5.91 6.44 -15.09
CA THR A 71 -7.25 6.45 -14.51
C THR A 71 -7.33 5.54 -13.28
N GLN A 72 -6.72 4.35 -13.33
CA GLN A 72 -6.63 3.43 -12.20
C GLN A 72 -5.83 4.06 -11.04
N LEU A 73 -4.63 4.58 -11.32
CA LEU A 73 -3.81 5.23 -10.31
C LEU A 73 -4.51 6.43 -9.67
N THR A 74 -5.24 7.23 -10.47
CA THR A 74 -6.04 8.35 -9.95
C THR A 74 -7.12 7.85 -9.00
N ARG A 75 -7.82 6.76 -9.36
CA ARG A 75 -8.84 6.14 -8.49
C ARG A 75 -8.23 5.59 -7.21
N ASP A 76 -7.10 4.88 -7.30
CA ASP A 76 -6.43 4.31 -6.14
C ASP A 76 -5.96 5.40 -5.17
N ILE A 77 -5.47 6.53 -5.69
CA ILE A 77 -5.10 7.69 -4.86
C ILE A 77 -6.34 8.33 -4.21
N ILE A 78 -7.45 8.50 -4.94
CA ILE A 78 -8.70 9.03 -4.36
C ILE A 78 -9.22 8.12 -3.26
N VAL A 79 -9.23 6.80 -3.49
CA VAL A 79 -9.65 5.83 -2.47
C VAL A 79 -8.68 5.87 -1.28
N GLY A 80 -7.37 5.91 -1.50
CA GLY A 80 -6.40 5.85 -0.40
C GLY A 80 -6.26 7.15 0.41
N TYR A 81 -6.50 8.32 -0.19
CA TYR A 81 -6.18 9.63 0.41
C TYR A 81 -7.30 10.67 0.33
N GLY A 82 -8.43 10.32 -0.30
CA GLY A 82 -9.62 11.15 -0.32
C GLY A 82 -10.30 11.26 1.05
N ASN A 83 -11.41 11.97 1.08
CA ASN A 83 -12.28 11.98 2.26
C ASN A 83 -13.14 10.72 2.27
N TRP A 84 -13.15 10.03 3.41
CA TRP A 84 -13.97 8.84 3.62
C TRP A 84 -15.22 9.25 4.39
N GLU A 85 -16.38 8.75 3.97
CA GLU A 85 -17.65 8.94 4.69
C GLU A 85 -17.75 8.06 5.95
N PHE A 86 -16.76 7.19 6.15
CA PHE A 86 -16.68 6.29 7.29
C PHE A 86 -15.26 6.30 7.86
N ASP A 87 -15.14 6.08 9.17
CA ASP A 87 -13.86 5.85 9.80
C ASP A 87 -13.53 4.34 9.75
N PRO A 88 -12.43 3.91 9.11
CA PRO A 88 -12.01 2.51 9.08
C PRO A 88 -11.85 1.88 10.47
N THR A 89 -11.66 2.73 11.47
CA THR A 89 -11.39 2.33 12.83
C THR A 89 -12.65 2.14 13.67
N GLU A 90 -13.81 2.59 13.19
CA GLU A 90 -15.11 2.44 13.85
C GLU A 90 -15.97 1.34 13.18
N LEU A 91 -15.37 0.51 12.32
CA LEU A 91 -16.07 -0.53 11.59
C LEU A 91 -16.63 -1.62 12.51
N SER A 92 -17.93 -1.86 12.41
CA SER A 92 -18.59 -3.01 13.04
C SER A 92 -18.06 -4.32 12.49
N ASN A 93 -17.98 -5.36 13.33
CA ASN A 93 -17.58 -6.69 12.90
C ASN A 93 -18.48 -7.18 11.74
N PRO A 94 -17.93 -7.40 10.53
CA PRO A 94 -18.72 -7.83 9.38
C PRO A 94 -19.11 -9.32 9.44
N PHE A 95 -18.53 -10.10 10.36
CA PHE A 95 -18.78 -11.53 10.48
C PHE A 95 -20.00 -11.78 11.38
N SER A 96 -21.20 -11.80 10.78
CA SER A 96 -22.51 -11.84 11.45
C SER A 96 -22.78 -13.07 12.32
N ASP A 97 -22.28 -14.25 11.96
CA ASP A 97 -22.96 -15.48 12.41
C ASP A 97 -22.15 -16.44 13.30
N SER A 98 -20.88 -16.17 13.65
CA SER A 98 -20.16 -17.11 14.55
C SER A 98 -18.81 -16.68 15.13
N ASN A 99 -18.35 -15.43 15.00
CA ASN A 99 -16.97 -15.04 15.35
C ASN A 99 -15.88 -15.93 14.72
N LYS A 100 -16.20 -16.68 13.64
CA LYS A 100 -15.27 -17.58 12.94
C LYS A 100 -14.42 -16.88 11.87
N GLY A 101 -14.71 -15.61 11.59
CA GLY A 101 -13.97 -14.81 10.63
C GLY A 101 -13.06 -13.80 11.32
N SER A 102 -11.87 -13.61 10.78
CA SER A 102 -10.99 -12.51 11.13
C SER A 102 -10.31 -11.96 9.89
N VAL A 103 -10.09 -10.64 9.89
CA VAL A 103 -9.22 -9.99 8.91
C VAL A 103 -7.81 -10.00 9.48
N HIS A 104 -6.85 -10.40 8.66
CA HIS A 104 -5.45 -10.43 9.05
C HIS A 104 -4.67 -9.39 8.25
N ILE A 105 -3.88 -8.58 8.94
CA ILE A 105 -3.06 -7.53 8.35
C ILE A 105 -1.61 -7.82 8.68
N TRP A 106 -0.80 -8.06 7.65
CA TRP A 106 0.63 -8.27 7.79
C TRP A 106 1.38 -6.98 7.46
N CYS A 107 2.35 -6.64 8.30
CA CYS A 107 3.20 -5.47 8.12
C CYS A 107 4.67 -5.86 8.22
N GLY A 108 5.43 -5.55 7.17
CA GLY A 108 6.87 -5.65 7.17
C GLY A 108 7.51 -4.54 8.00
N LEU A 109 8.35 -4.88 8.97
CA LEU A 109 9.00 -3.89 9.83
C LEU A 109 10.09 -3.08 9.10
N GLU A 110 10.60 -3.62 7.99
CA GLU A 110 11.57 -2.98 7.11
C GLU A 110 10.93 -2.27 5.92
N ASP A 111 9.58 -2.19 5.85
CA ASP A 111 8.88 -1.41 4.84
C ASP A 111 9.21 0.09 5.00
N ARG A 112 9.77 0.68 3.93
CA ARG A 112 10.20 2.08 3.87
C ARG A 112 9.16 2.98 3.20
N GLN A 113 8.08 2.41 2.69
CA GLN A 113 6.97 3.10 2.03
C GLN A 113 5.79 3.28 2.97
N ILE A 114 5.37 2.21 3.64
CA ILE A 114 4.27 2.21 4.60
C ILE A 114 4.86 2.08 6.01
N SER A 115 4.60 3.07 6.86
CA SER A 115 5.15 3.04 8.21
C SER A 115 4.35 2.16 9.15
N ARG A 116 5.03 1.26 9.88
CA ARG A 116 4.45 0.46 10.98
C ARG A 116 3.69 1.28 12.03
N TYR A 117 4.04 2.55 12.22
CA TYR A 117 3.38 3.40 13.21
C TYR A 117 1.89 3.62 12.90
N VAL A 118 1.50 3.58 11.62
CA VAL A 118 0.08 3.64 11.23
C VAL A 118 -0.65 2.41 11.74
N LEU A 119 -0.07 1.22 11.56
CA LEU A 119 -0.64 -0.04 12.05
C LEU A 119 -0.75 -0.07 13.57
N LEU A 120 0.33 0.32 14.26
CA LEU A 120 0.34 0.39 15.73
C LEU A 120 -0.69 1.39 16.25
N TYR A 121 -0.85 2.54 15.58
CA TYR A 121 -1.87 3.51 15.93
C TYR A 121 -3.28 2.92 15.80
N ILE A 122 -3.56 2.22 14.69
CA ILE A 122 -4.85 1.54 14.48
C ILE A 122 -5.10 0.47 15.55
N GLN A 123 -4.11 -0.39 15.79
CA GLN A 123 -4.20 -1.48 16.76
C GLN A 123 -4.40 -0.98 18.20
N THR A 124 -3.68 0.06 18.60
CA THR A 124 -3.70 0.56 19.99
C THR A 124 -4.94 1.40 20.30
N ASN A 125 -5.38 2.24 19.36
CA ASN A 125 -6.46 3.19 19.63
C ASN A 125 -7.87 2.65 19.36
N PHE A 126 -8.02 1.66 18.46
CA PHE A 126 -9.36 1.33 17.95
C PHE A 126 -9.78 -0.12 18.14
N LYS A 127 -8.90 -0.97 18.71
CA LYS A 127 -9.18 -2.32 19.25
C LYS A 127 -10.26 -3.11 18.49
N LEU A 128 -10.15 -3.25 17.17
CA LEU A 128 -11.05 -4.08 16.36
C LEU A 128 -10.79 -5.57 16.66
N PRO A 129 -11.67 -6.29 17.41
CA PRO A 129 -11.35 -7.62 17.93
C PRO A 129 -11.26 -8.71 16.85
N TRP A 130 -11.90 -8.45 15.71
CA TRP A 130 -11.93 -9.29 14.51
C TRP A 130 -10.78 -9.00 13.55
N VAL A 131 -9.92 -8.01 13.84
CA VAL A 131 -8.70 -7.73 13.07
C VAL A 131 -7.49 -8.25 13.83
N LYS A 132 -6.62 -9.00 13.14
CA LYS A 132 -5.38 -9.57 13.68
C LYS A 132 -4.19 -8.94 12.96
N PHE A 133 -3.31 -8.32 13.73
CA PHE A 133 -2.11 -7.69 13.22
C PHE A 133 -0.92 -8.62 13.37
N HIS A 134 -0.14 -8.74 12.29
CA HIS A 134 1.03 -9.59 12.21
C HIS A 134 2.24 -8.77 11.79
N GLU A 135 3.27 -8.77 12.62
CA GLU A 135 4.54 -8.12 12.31
C GLU A 135 5.50 -9.13 11.71
N VAL A 136 6.21 -8.67 10.68
CA VAL A 136 7.22 -9.45 9.99
C VAL A 136 8.55 -8.70 10.08
N PRO A 137 9.48 -9.18 10.94
CA PRO A 137 10.72 -8.47 11.23
C PRO A 137 11.54 -8.11 9.99
N ASP A 138 11.72 -9.07 9.08
CA ASP A 138 12.58 -8.89 7.90
C ASP A 138 11.78 -8.50 6.64
N GLY A 139 10.49 -8.20 6.82
CA GLY A 139 9.55 -7.96 5.73
C GLY A 139 9.70 -6.56 5.16
N GLY A 140 9.88 -6.48 3.84
CA GLY A 140 9.86 -5.24 3.09
C GLY A 140 8.48 -4.93 2.48
N HIS A 141 8.45 -3.99 1.55
CA HIS A 141 7.20 -3.58 0.88
C HIS A 141 6.58 -4.71 0.03
N TYR A 142 7.42 -5.60 -0.53
CA TYR A 142 7.00 -6.72 -1.37
C TYR A 142 6.89 -8.04 -0.61
N ILE A 143 6.54 -7.98 0.68
CA ILE A 143 6.33 -9.16 1.53
C ILE A 143 5.36 -10.20 0.93
N ILE A 144 4.34 -9.77 0.16
CA ILE A 144 3.40 -10.67 -0.53
C ILE A 144 4.08 -11.57 -1.59
N HIS A 145 5.17 -11.08 -2.17
CA HIS A 145 5.95 -11.79 -3.19
C HIS A 145 7.04 -12.68 -2.60
N GLU A 146 7.22 -12.60 -1.28
CA GLU A 146 8.09 -13.51 -0.56
C GLU A 146 7.43 -14.89 -0.54
N THR A 147 8.15 -15.90 -1.03
CA THR A 147 7.61 -17.26 -1.10
C THR A 147 7.21 -17.71 0.32
N LEU A 148 5.91 -17.84 0.58
CA LEU A 148 5.29 -18.33 1.83
C LEU A 148 5.78 -19.74 2.26
N ARG A 149 6.71 -20.36 1.54
CA ARG A 149 7.01 -21.79 1.60
C ARG A 149 7.94 -22.22 2.73
N SER A 150 8.52 -21.31 3.52
CA SER A 150 9.37 -21.72 4.65
C SER A 150 9.32 -20.82 5.87
N HIS A 151 9.15 -19.49 5.73
CA HIS A 151 9.28 -18.58 6.87
C HIS A 151 8.00 -18.30 7.67
N TYR A 152 6.82 -18.34 7.03
CA TYR A 152 5.57 -17.97 7.71
C TYR A 152 4.70 -19.15 8.12
N GLN A 153 4.89 -20.35 7.55
CA GLN A 153 4.11 -21.53 7.92
C GLN A 153 4.34 -21.98 9.38
N SER A 154 5.50 -21.68 9.97
CA SER A 154 5.79 -22.01 11.38
C SER A 154 5.16 -21.05 12.39
N ARG A 155 4.55 -19.95 11.94
CA ARG A 155 3.85 -18.96 12.78
C ARG A 155 2.33 -18.92 12.54
N LEU A 156 1.81 -19.89 11.78
CA LEU A 156 0.37 -20.04 11.47
C LEU A 156 -0.40 -20.88 12.50
N TYR A 157 0.22 -21.24 13.63
CA TYR A 157 -0.42 -21.93 14.75
C TYR A 157 -0.06 -21.26 16.08
#